data_AF-A0AAI9GFD0-F1
#
_entry.id   AF-A0AAI9GFD0-F1
#
_cell.length_a   1.000
_cell.length_b   1.000
_cell.length_c   1.000
_cell.angle_alpha   90.00
_cell.angle_beta   90.00
_cell.angle_gamma   90.00
#
_symmetry.space_group_name_H-M   'P 1'
#
loop_
_entity.id
_entity.type
_entity.pdbx_description
1 polymer ?
#
loop_
_entity_poly.entity_id
_entity_poly.type
_entity_poly.pdbx_seq_one_letter_code
_entity_poly.pdbx_strand_id
1 'polypeptide(L)'
;MKNYSEMTDFEINCLVAEATGHRPLISQYGWKGSQEGDYTAVVAIGPNGAGTFDWCNDPEDAWDIIYRHRIGVIPTRQPGEWRAAHRKVDSSTPQHLIQNPNPFRAAMTVFLLMQEKKREETV
;
A
#
# COMPACT_ATOMS: atom_id res chain seq x y z
N MET A 1 -6.01 12.31 -10.42
CA MET A 1 -6.00 10.98 -9.76
C MET A 1 -4.69 10.30 -10.15
N LYS A 2 -3.93 9.74 -9.21
CA LYS A 2 -2.67 9.06 -9.52
C LYS A 2 -2.95 7.77 -10.29
N ASN A 3 -2.13 7.44 -11.29
CA ASN A 3 -2.22 6.17 -11.99
C ASN A 3 -1.31 5.12 -11.33
N TYR A 4 -1.84 4.41 -10.33
CA TYR A 4 -1.07 3.41 -9.57
C TYR A 4 -0.58 2.22 -10.42
N SER A 5 -1.17 1.96 -11.60
CA SER A 5 -0.72 0.85 -12.45
C SER A 5 0.63 1.10 -13.11
N GLU A 6 1.01 2.37 -13.26
CA GLU A 6 2.28 2.77 -13.90
C GLU A 6 3.43 2.91 -12.88
N MET A 7 3.13 2.85 -11.59
CA MET A 7 4.11 3.03 -10.52
C MET A 7 4.85 1.72 -10.21
N THR A 8 6.12 1.80 -9.86
CA THR A 8 6.88 0.68 -9.29
C THR A 8 6.41 0.36 -7.86
N ASP A 9 6.71 -0.84 -7.37
CA ASP A 9 6.43 -1.20 -5.97
C ASP A 9 7.14 -0.27 -4.99
N PHE A 10 8.37 0.15 -5.31
CA PHE A 10 9.08 1.14 -4.49
C PHE A 10 8.32 2.46 -4.38
N GLU A 11 7.80 2.99 -5.49
CA GLU A 11 7.03 4.23 -5.45
C GLU A 11 5.70 4.07 -4.70
N ILE A 12 5.05 2.91 -4.82
CA ILE A 12 3.86 2.60 -4.01
C ILE A 12 4.22 2.52 -2.53
N ASN A 13 5.30 1.82 -2.16
CA ASN A 13 5.77 1.73 -0.79
C ASN A 13 6.11 3.11 -0.20
N CYS A 14 6.70 4.02 -0.99
CA CYS A 14 6.90 5.42 -0.57
C CYS A 14 5.58 6.13 -0.25
N LEU A 15 4.56 5.95 -1.10
CA LEU A 15 3.24 6.54 -0.84
C LEU A 15 2.54 5.92 0.38
N VAL A 16 2.70 4.61 0.59
CA VAL A 16 2.19 3.92 1.78
C VAL A 16 2.90 4.42 3.04
N ALA A 17 4.21 4.61 2.98
CA ALA A 17 5.00 5.19 4.06
C ALA A 17 4.46 6.58 4.44
N GLU A 18 4.27 7.48 3.47
CA GLU A 18 3.68 8.81 3.71
C GLU A 18 2.29 8.71 4.35
N ALA A 19 1.42 7.86 3.79
CA ALA A 19 0.05 7.67 4.26
C ALA A 19 -0.06 7.08 5.68
N THR A 20 0.97 6.36 6.12
CA THR A 20 1.05 5.76 7.46
C THR A 20 1.88 6.60 8.44
N GLY A 21 2.30 7.80 8.04
CA GLY A 21 3.03 8.74 8.90
C GLY A 21 4.52 8.42 9.06
N HIS A 22 5.08 7.57 8.20
CA HIS A 22 6.52 7.37 8.12
C HIS A 22 7.17 8.55 7.39
N ARG A 23 8.48 8.70 7.61
CA ARG A 23 9.32 9.67 6.92
C ARG A 23 10.63 9.04 6.46
N PRO A 24 11.31 9.60 5.45
CA PRO A 24 12.61 9.08 5.04
C PRO A 24 13.61 9.09 6.20
N LEU A 25 14.45 8.05 6.28
CA LEU A 25 15.48 7.94 7.32
C LEU A 25 16.40 9.16 7.38
N ILE A 26 16.78 9.69 6.21
CA ILE A 26 17.56 10.92 6.08
C ILE A 26 16.81 11.88 5.17
N SER A 27 16.09 12.84 5.78
CA SER A 27 15.14 13.72 5.07
C SER A 27 15.77 14.48 3.90
N GLN A 28 17.05 14.90 4.01
CA GLN A 28 17.75 15.64 2.96
C GLN A 28 17.94 14.87 1.65
N TYR A 29 17.85 13.54 1.69
CA TYR A 29 18.05 12.67 0.53
C TYR A 29 16.74 12.07 -0.03
N GLY A 30 15.60 12.37 0.60
CA GLY A 30 14.30 11.81 0.24
C GLY A 30 14.20 10.30 0.49
N TRP A 31 13.18 9.67 -0.08
CA TRP A 31 12.95 8.22 0.02
C TRP A 31 14.10 7.43 -0.63
N LYS A 32 14.54 6.35 0.04
CA LYS A 32 15.60 5.47 -0.44
C LYS A 32 15.18 4.02 -0.29
N GLY A 33 15.59 3.20 -1.26
CA GLY A 33 15.44 1.75 -1.21
C GLY A 33 16.54 1.08 -0.38
N SER A 34 16.31 -0.16 0.03
CA SER A 34 17.41 -1.00 0.55
C SER A 34 18.48 -1.21 -0.53
N GLN A 35 19.76 -1.19 -0.14
CA GLN A 35 20.90 -1.48 -1.05
C GLN A 35 21.33 -2.95 -1.00
N GLU A 36 20.82 -3.73 -0.05
CA GLU A 36 21.02 -5.17 0.05
C GLU A 36 19.66 -5.87 -0.07
N GLY A 37 19.51 -6.78 -1.03
CA GLY A 37 18.26 -7.52 -1.25
C GLY A 37 17.16 -6.71 -1.95
N ASP A 38 15.91 -6.84 -1.48
CA ASP A 38 14.69 -6.35 -2.13
C ASP A 38 14.74 -4.83 -2.42
N TYR A 39 14.98 -4.48 -3.68
CA TYR A 39 15.09 -3.11 -4.18
C TYR A 39 13.79 -2.28 -4.06
N THR A 40 12.70 -2.92 -3.65
CA THR A 40 11.36 -2.34 -3.52
C THR A 40 11.06 -1.83 -2.11
N ALA A 41 11.77 -2.30 -1.08
CA ALA A 41 11.59 -1.87 0.31
C ALA A 41 12.03 -0.42 0.50
N VAL A 42 11.31 0.36 1.30
CA VAL A 42 11.66 1.75 1.65
C VAL A 42 12.34 1.82 3.02
N VAL A 43 13.45 2.56 3.11
CA VAL A 43 14.17 2.83 4.36
C VAL A 43 13.56 4.07 5.03
N ALA A 44 12.89 3.87 6.18
CA ALA A 44 12.08 4.90 6.80
C ALA A 44 12.16 4.90 8.34
N ILE A 45 11.75 6.02 8.94
CA ILE A 45 11.45 6.13 10.38
C ILE A 45 9.93 6.15 10.53
N GLY A 46 9.40 5.14 11.22
CA GLY A 46 7.98 4.99 11.54
C GLY A 46 7.66 5.17 13.01
N PRO A 47 6.39 4.97 13.39
CA PRO A 47 5.93 5.04 14.79
C PRO A 47 6.68 4.07 15.73
N ASN A 48 7.16 2.95 15.20
CA ASN A 48 7.83 1.89 15.98
C ASN A 48 9.36 1.91 15.84
N GLY A 49 9.93 2.94 15.22
CA GLY A 49 11.38 3.08 15.02
C GLY A 49 11.80 3.12 13.54
N ALA A 50 13.11 3.06 13.31
CA ALA A 50 13.69 3.04 11.97
C ALA A 50 13.78 1.60 11.43
N GLY A 51 13.53 1.42 10.13
CA GLY A 51 13.57 0.11 9.49
C GLY A 51 13.43 0.17 7.97
N THR A 52 13.37 -1.01 7.36
CA THR A 52 13.00 -1.24 5.96
C THR A 52 11.57 -1.78 5.92
N PHE A 53 10.75 -1.25 5.02
CA PHE A 53 9.35 -1.64 4.90
C PHE A 53 9.00 -1.93 3.44
N ASP A 54 8.41 -3.09 3.16
CA ASP A 54 7.97 -3.50 1.83
C ASP A 54 6.52 -4.00 1.84
N TRP A 55 5.57 -3.08 2.03
CA TRP A 55 4.15 -3.43 2.05
C TRP A 55 3.62 -4.05 0.75
N CYS A 56 4.34 -3.94 -0.37
CA CYS A 56 3.95 -4.57 -1.62
C CYS A 56 4.43 -6.02 -1.74
N ASN A 57 5.44 -6.45 -0.97
CA ASN A 57 6.06 -7.76 -1.16
C ASN A 57 6.25 -8.57 0.14
N ASP A 58 6.22 -7.91 1.31
CA ASP A 58 6.33 -8.54 2.61
C ASP A 58 4.95 -8.70 3.30
N PRO A 59 4.56 -9.94 3.66
CA PRO A 59 3.28 -10.19 4.33
C PRO A 59 3.15 -9.55 5.71
N GLU A 60 4.23 -9.44 6.49
CA GLU A 60 4.18 -8.91 7.85
C GLU A 60 3.90 -7.40 7.82
N ASP A 61 4.61 -6.69 6.95
CA ASP A 61 4.38 -5.27 6.70
C ASP A 61 2.96 -5.02 6.17
N ALA A 62 2.55 -5.77 5.15
CA ALA A 62 1.24 -5.59 4.50
C ALA A 62 0.06 -5.88 5.44
N TRP A 63 0.19 -6.88 6.32
CA TRP A 63 -0.91 -7.40 7.11
C TRP A 63 -1.50 -6.37 8.07
N ASP A 64 -0.66 -5.54 8.71
CA ASP A 64 -1.13 -4.52 9.66
C ASP A 64 -2.13 -3.55 8.99
N ILE A 65 -1.82 -3.11 7.77
CA ILE A 65 -2.68 -2.21 6.98
C ILE A 65 -3.94 -2.96 6.54
N ILE A 66 -3.79 -4.15 5.96
CA ILE A 66 -4.91 -4.96 5.46
C ILE A 66 -5.95 -5.19 6.55
N TYR A 67 -5.50 -5.59 7.75
CA TYR A 67 -6.35 -5.87 8.89
C TYR A 67 -7.04 -4.61 9.42
N ARG A 68 -6.27 -3.55 9.71
CA ARG A 68 -6.81 -2.31 10.31
C ARG A 68 -7.80 -1.60 9.39
N HIS A 69 -7.56 -1.63 8.08
CA HIS A 69 -8.40 -0.98 7.08
C HIS A 69 -9.46 -1.90 6.48
N ARG A 70 -9.57 -3.15 6.95
CA ARG A 70 -10.57 -4.14 6.51
C ARG A 70 -10.58 -4.32 4.99
N ILE A 71 -9.39 -4.41 4.40
CA ILE A 71 -9.22 -4.65 2.97
C ILE A 71 -9.36 -6.15 2.73
N GLY A 72 -10.35 -6.54 1.94
CA GLY A 72 -10.51 -7.93 1.54
C GLY A 72 -9.56 -8.26 0.40
N VAL A 73 -8.82 -9.37 0.50
CA VAL A 73 -7.94 -9.89 -0.56
C VAL A 73 -8.42 -11.28 -0.93
N ILE A 74 -8.76 -11.49 -2.20
CA ILE A 74 -9.32 -12.74 -2.70
C ILE A 74 -8.67 -13.14 -4.04
N PRO A 75 -8.48 -14.44 -4.32
CA PRO A 75 -8.08 -14.86 -5.66
C PRO A 75 -9.19 -14.57 -6.66
N THR A 76 -8.83 -14.30 -7.91
CA THR A 76 -9.80 -14.20 -8.99
C THR A 76 -10.11 -15.57 -9.59
N ARG A 77 -11.02 -15.62 -10.57
CA ARG A 77 -11.28 -16.84 -11.36
C ARG A 77 -10.11 -17.20 -12.27
N GLN A 78 -9.25 -16.23 -12.59
CA GLN A 78 -8.04 -16.44 -13.40
C GLN A 78 -6.90 -16.85 -12.46
N PRO A 79 -6.21 -17.98 -12.71
CA PRO A 79 -5.04 -18.36 -11.93
C PRO A 79 -3.97 -17.28 -11.95
N GLY A 80 -3.32 -17.03 -10.80
CA GLY A 80 -2.25 -16.06 -10.68
C GLY A 80 -2.70 -14.60 -10.55
N GLU A 81 -4.01 -14.34 -10.54
CA GLU A 81 -4.57 -12.99 -10.40
C GLU A 81 -5.32 -12.85 -9.09
N TRP A 82 -5.14 -11.71 -8.41
CA TRP A 82 -5.77 -11.39 -7.15
C TRP A 82 -6.60 -10.12 -7.24
N ARG A 83 -7.61 -10.00 -6.38
CA ARG A 83 -8.39 -8.78 -6.17
C ARG A 83 -8.28 -8.34 -4.73
N ALA A 84 -8.03 -7.05 -4.55
CA ALA A 84 -8.19 -6.36 -3.28
C ALA A 84 -9.39 -5.42 -3.36
N ALA A 85 -10.17 -5.34 -2.27
CA ALA A 85 -11.36 -4.51 -2.22
C ALA A 85 -11.60 -3.92 -0.84
N HIS A 86 -12.09 -2.69 -0.82
CA HIS A 86 -12.66 -2.05 0.38
C HIS A 86 -14.10 -1.66 0.11
N ARG A 87 -14.98 -1.88 1.10
CA ARG A 87 -16.40 -1.51 1.06
C ARG A 87 -16.78 -0.71 2.29
N LYS A 88 -17.72 0.23 2.12
CA LYS A 88 -18.42 0.83 3.26
C LYS A 88 -19.30 -0.23 3.93
N VAL A 89 -19.51 -0.09 5.24
CA VAL A 89 -20.24 -1.07 6.07
C VAL A 89 -21.69 -1.28 5.58
N ASP A 90 -22.28 -0.27 4.97
CA ASP A 90 -23.65 -0.21 4.46
C ASP A 90 -23.78 -0.51 2.95
N SER A 91 -22.68 -0.79 2.25
CA SER A 91 -22.68 -1.01 0.79
C SER A 91 -22.35 -2.47 0.43
N SER A 92 -23.15 -3.05 -0.46
CA SER A 92 -22.85 -4.34 -1.11
C SER A 92 -21.80 -4.21 -2.22
N THR A 93 -21.62 -3.02 -2.77
CA THR A 93 -20.67 -2.76 -3.87
C THR A 93 -19.35 -2.24 -3.31
N PRO A 94 -18.20 -2.84 -3.70
CA PRO A 94 -16.89 -2.30 -3.36
C PRO A 94 -16.74 -0.85 -3.81
N GLN A 95 -16.25 -0.01 -2.91
CA GLN A 95 -15.94 1.38 -3.24
C GLN A 95 -14.62 1.49 -4.00
N HIS A 96 -13.66 0.65 -3.63
CA HIS A 96 -12.40 0.49 -4.33
C HIS A 96 -12.20 -0.99 -4.62
N LEU A 97 -11.80 -1.31 -5.86
CA LEU A 97 -11.54 -2.66 -6.33
C LEU A 97 -10.34 -2.61 -7.27
N ILE A 98 -9.26 -3.29 -6.91
CA ILE A 98 -8.04 -3.38 -7.71
C ILE A 98 -7.76 -4.85 -7.99
N GLN A 99 -7.39 -5.14 -9.24
CA GLN A 99 -6.90 -6.45 -9.65
C GLN A 99 -5.40 -6.34 -9.96
N ASN A 100 -4.61 -7.30 -9.46
CA ASN A 100 -3.19 -7.38 -9.73
C ASN A 100 -2.68 -8.82 -9.50
N PRO A 101 -1.64 -9.28 -10.21
CA PRO A 101 -0.97 -10.54 -9.90
C PRO A 101 -0.38 -10.61 -8.49
N ASN A 102 0.04 -9.47 -7.93
CA ASN A 102 0.52 -9.36 -6.56
C ASN A 102 -0.62 -8.93 -5.62
N PRO A 103 -1.05 -9.77 -4.67
CA PRO A 103 -2.15 -9.47 -3.76
C PRO A 103 -1.86 -8.29 -2.82
N PHE A 104 -0.62 -8.14 -2.35
CA PHE A 104 -0.24 -7.08 -1.42
C PHE A 104 -0.15 -5.74 -2.15
N ARG A 105 0.40 -5.71 -3.36
CA ARG A 105 0.35 -4.52 -4.23
C ARG A 105 -1.09 -4.07 -4.50
N ALA A 106 -2.00 -5.02 -4.79
CA ALA A 106 -3.42 -4.70 -4.95
C ALA A 106 -4.00 -4.08 -3.67
N ALA A 107 -3.69 -4.64 -2.50
CA ALA A 107 -4.16 -4.14 -1.21
C ALA A 107 -3.63 -2.74 -0.89
N MET A 108 -2.34 -2.50 -1.13
CA MET A 108 -1.73 -1.17 -0.92
C MET A 108 -2.33 -0.12 -1.84
N THR A 109 -2.62 -0.48 -3.10
CA THR A 109 -3.32 0.43 -4.02
C THR A 109 -4.72 0.79 -3.50
N VAL A 110 -5.49 -0.19 -2.99
CA VAL A 110 -6.78 0.07 -2.35
C VAL A 110 -6.64 0.98 -1.13
N PHE A 111 -5.65 0.74 -0.28
CA PHE A 111 -5.38 1.59 0.88
C PHE A 111 -5.10 3.04 0.47
N LEU A 112 -4.26 3.27 -0.54
CA LEU A 112 -3.94 4.63 -1.02
C LEU A 112 -5.16 5.34 -1.59
N LEU A 113 -6.01 4.63 -2.34
CA LEU A 113 -7.30 5.16 -2.82
C LEU A 113 -8.23 5.56 -1.66
N MET A 114 -8.26 4.78 -0.57
CA MET A 114 -9.02 5.14 0.63
C MET A 114 -8.49 6.44 1.26
N GLN A 115 -7.16 6.62 1.31
CA GLN A 115 -6.56 7.85 1.87
C GLN A 115 -6.79 9.08 0.99
N GLU A 116 -6.73 8.93 -0.34
CA GLU A 116 -7.08 10.00 -1.29
C GLU A 116 -8.51 10.48 -1.07
N LYS A 117 -9.45 9.54 -1.08
CA LYS A 117 -10.86 9.82 -0.84
C LYS A 117 -11.09 10.52 0.50
N LYS A 118 -10.43 10.07 1.57
CA LYS A 118 -10.53 10.70 2.90
C LYS A 118 -10.03 12.14 2.87
N ARG A 119 -8.94 12.45 2.15
CA ARG A 119 -8.41 13.81 2.01
C ARG A 119 -9.38 14.72 1.26
N GLU A 120 -9.98 14.23 0.17
CA GLU A 120 -11.00 14.97 -0.60
C GLU A 120 -12.23 15.32 0.22
N GLU A 121 -12.64 14.48 1.18
CA GLU A 121 -13.78 14.74 2.08
C GLU A 121 -13.46 15.75 3.20
N THR A 122 -12.19 16.08 3.43
CA THR A 122 -11.72 17.02 4.48
C THR A 122 -11.32 18.41 3.97
N VAL A 123 -11.38 18.64 2.65
CA VAL A 123 -11.13 19.94 2.00
C VAL A 123 -12.46 20.59 1.65
#